data_AF-A2E5F5-F1
#
_entry.id   AF-A2E5F5-F1
#
_cell.length_a   1.000
_cell.length_b   1.000
_cell.length_c   1.000
_cell.angle_alpha   90.00
_cell.angle_beta   90.00
_cell.angle_gamma   90.00
#
_symmetry.space_group_name_H-M   'P 1'
#
loop_
_entity.id
_entity.type
_entity.pdbx_description
1 polymer ?
#
loop_
_entity_poly.entity_id
_entity_poly.type
_entity_poly.pdbx_seq_one_letter_code
_entity_poly.pdbx_strand_id
1 'polypeptide(L)'
;MKNQILVQNKEDFCLIHKKQASNVNKQRFTELSSYFRESNEILQINFADLNDNISKESVTAFIKFINTDNLEITKENAIELLDLFIDWKIEKSSNKIADFINDNFTLEDIIAKADKYEFNTCFNAFSSVISSRLDAAIKIPKFSELSLEKITAIVPSKSIIYSDHDQLFNFIMIMLDKYHDEAYPLISVIDISRLTPNQAEKLFSRPEFAVPNETAQSDIQRINDKIQTVSQSMESLQGNKNSLNILTDRFRVVEKNLQDITDVIDANEEKSFEKIDELKQRANNLQRKVKNDSRRMRSDFKSIVTKIKSYETKYSNDFAEEE
;
A
#
# COMPACT_ATOMS: atom_id res chain seq x y z
N MET A 1 31.61 27.66 22.24
CA MET A 1 30.53 26.78 22.74
C MET A 1 30.29 27.12 24.20
N LYS A 2 29.35 28.03 24.48
CA LYS A 2 28.91 28.34 25.85
C LYS A 2 27.60 27.59 26.08
N ASN A 3 27.63 26.64 27.00
CA ASN A 3 26.44 26.08 27.62
C ASN A 3 25.70 27.21 28.34
N GLN A 4 24.68 27.77 27.69
CA GLN A 4 23.62 28.47 28.40
C GLN A 4 22.68 27.40 28.95
N ILE A 5 22.92 27.05 30.22
CA ILE A 5 21.88 26.46 31.06
C ILE A 5 20.82 27.55 31.16
N LEU A 6 19.74 27.37 30.39
CA LEU A 6 18.53 28.19 30.47
C LEU A 6 18.01 28.09 31.90
N VAL A 7 18.06 29.21 32.60
CA VAL A 7 17.39 29.43 33.87
C VAL A 7 15.89 29.27 33.63
N GLN A 8 15.28 28.30 34.31
CA GLN A 8 13.83 28.07 34.32
C GLN A 8 13.10 29.31 34.86
N ASN A 9 12.38 30.04 34.02
CA ASN A 9 11.31 30.90 34.51
C ASN A 9 10.05 30.04 34.69
N LYS A 10 9.60 29.93 35.94
CA LYS A 10 8.42 29.14 36.32
C LYS A 10 7.08 29.84 36.00
N GLU A 11 7.08 31.01 35.35
CA GLU A 11 5.92 31.94 35.32
C GLU A 11 5.70 32.65 33.96
N ASP A 12 6.01 32.00 32.84
CA ASP A 12 6.01 32.67 31.52
C ASP A 12 4.66 32.65 30.77
N PHE A 13 3.61 32.02 31.30
CA PHE A 13 2.31 31.97 30.62
C PHE A 13 1.12 31.96 31.61
N CYS A 14 0.08 32.72 31.30
CA CYS A 14 -1.11 32.89 32.14
C CYS A 14 -2.38 32.42 31.42
N LEU A 15 -3.15 31.54 32.05
CA LEU A 15 -4.51 31.24 31.63
C LEU A 15 -5.48 32.17 32.35
N ILE A 16 -6.32 32.88 31.61
CA ILE A 16 -7.30 33.82 32.14
C ILE A 16 -8.68 33.17 32.07
N HIS A 17 -9.38 33.08 33.19
CA HIS A 17 -10.74 32.57 33.25
C HIS A 17 -11.57 33.46 34.17
N LYS A 18 -12.69 34.02 33.70
CA LYS A 18 -13.54 34.95 34.46
C LYS A 18 -12.74 36.09 35.10
N LYS A 19 -11.80 36.66 34.33
CA LYS A 19 -10.86 37.73 34.76
C LYS A 19 -9.88 37.30 35.87
N GLN A 20 -9.77 36.01 36.18
CA GLN A 20 -8.77 35.46 37.09
C GLN A 20 -7.61 34.86 36.28
N ALA A 21 -6.41 35.41 36.46
CA ALA A 21 -5.20 34.89 35.84
C ALA A 21 -4.59 33.78 36.71
N SER A 22 -4.20 32.69 36.06
CA SER A 22 -3.53 31.56 36.69
C SER A 22 -2.24 31.22 35.94
N ASN A 23 -1.13 31.17 36.65
CA ASN A 23 0.18 30.90 36.07
C ASN A 23 0.30 29.41 35.71
N VAL A 24 0.82 29.14 34.52
CA VAL A 24 1.16 27.80 34.05
C VAL A 24 2.59 27.75 33.52
N ASN A 25 3.24 26.61 33.67
CA ASN A 25 4.56 26.40 33.10
C ASN A 25 4.47 26.26 31.57
N LYS A 26 4.89 27.31 30.84
CA LYS A 26 4.84 27.38 29.36
C LYS A 26 5.56 26.23 28.67
N GLN A 27 6.74 25.86 29.16
CA GLN A 27 7.52 24.75 28.59
C GLN A 27 6.74 23.44 28.71
N ARG A 28 6.24 23.14 29.91
CA ARG A 28 5.48 21.91 30.17
C ARG A 28 4.18 21.87 29.37
N PHE A 29 3.48 22.99 29.28
CA PHE A 29 2.26 23.08 28.49
C PHE A 29 2.54 22.83 27.00
N THR A 30 3.67 23.36 26.50
CA THR A 30 4.15 23.09 25.13
C THR A 30 4.50 21.62 24.89
N GLU A 31 5.04 20.92 25.89
CA GLU A 31 5.31 19.48 25.79
C GLU A 31 4.01 18.65 25.72
N LEU A 32 2.97 19.07 26.44
CA LEU A 32 1.69 18.37 26.52
C LEU A 32 0.74 18.63 25.34
N SER A 33 0.75 19.85 24.81
CA SER A 33 -0.18 20.33 23.79
C SER A 33 0.46 20.35 22.40
N SER A 34 -0.11 19.65 21.42
CA SER A 34 0.32 19.82 20.02
C SER A 34 -0.04 21.22 19.48
N TYR A 35 -1.08 21.86 20.01
CA TYR A 35 -1.48 23.22 19.63
C TYR A 35 -0.35 24.24 19.83
N PHE A 36 0.35 24.19 20.97
CA PHE A 36 1.52 25.05 21.22
C PHE A 36 2.74 24.71 20.37
N ARG A 37 2.91 23.45 19.97
CA ARG A 37 4.05 23.01 19.13
C ARG A 37 3.88 23.38 17.67
N GLU A 38 2.64 23.39 17.20
CA GLU A 38 2.28 23.68 15.81
C GLU A 38 2.12 25.17 15.53
N SER A 39 1.79 25.98 16.55
CA SER A 39 1.54 27.40 16.37
C SER A 39 2.77 28.27 16.70
N ASN A 40 3.36 28.87 15.66
CA ASN A 40 4.46 29.84 15.80
C ASN A 40 4.05 31.12 16.56
N GLU A 41 2.75 31.47 16.54
CA GLU A 41 2.23 32.68 17.19
C GLU A 41 2.23 32.55 18.72
N ILE A 42 1.99 31.35 19.24
CA ILE A 42 1.78 31.14 20.68
C ILE A 42 3.11 31.16 21.46
N LEU A 43 4.23 30.87 20.80
CA LEU A 43 5.55 31.07 21.40
C LEU A 43 5.79 32.53 21.79
N GLN A 44 5.13 33.48 21.11
CA GLN A 44 5.24 34.93 21.37
C GLN A 44 4.19 35.47 22.36
N ILE A 45 3.14 34.70 22.66
CA ILE A 45 2.05 35.11 23.53
C ILE A 45 2.32 34.61 24.95
N ASN A 46 2.01 35.44 25.96
CA ASN A 46 2.22 35.13 27.39
C ASN A 46 0.91 34.90 28.16
N PHE A 47 -0.25 34.95 27.49
CA PHE A 47 -1.52 34.64 28.11
C PHE A 47 -2.54 34.08 27.12
N ALA A 48 -3.56 33.39 27.60
CA ALA A 48 -4.72 33.03 26.80
C ALA A 48 -5.99 32.99 27.65
N ASP A 49 -7.10 33.39 27.05
CA ASP A 49 -8.42 33.31 27.67
C ASP A 49 -8.99 31.89 27.52
N LEU A 50 -9.53 31.38 28.62
CA LEU A 50 -10.32 30.15 28.66
C LEU A 50 -11.81 30.49 28.50
N ASN A 51 -12.59 29.52 28.04
CA ASN A 51 -14.04 29.66 27.93
C ASN A 51 -14.68 29.92 29.31
N ASP A 52 -15.34 31.06 29.47
CA ASP A 52 -16.01 31.48 30.71
C ASP A 52 -17.22 30.59 31.07
N ASN A 53 -17.70 29.76 30.17
CA ASN A 53 -18.80 28.82 30.47
C ASN A 53 -18.33 27.60 31.28
N ILE A 54 -17.02 27.41 31.44
CA ILE A 54 -16.44 26.28 32.17
C ILE A 54 -16.50 26.54 33.68
N SER A 55 -16.72 25.48 34.47
CA SER A 55 -16.71 25.59 35.92
C SER A 55 -15.31 25.89 36.45
N LYS A 56 -15.25 26.61 37.57
CA LYS A 56 -13.98 26.91 38.24
C LYS A 56 -13.26 25.62 38.69
N GLU A 57 -14.01 24.58 39.02
CA GLU A 57 -13.48 23.28 39.44
C GLU A 57 -12.70 22.61 38.30
N SER A 58 -13.30 22.51 37.11
CA SER A 58 -12.65 21.96 35.91
C SER A 58 -11.41 22.75 35.51
N VAL A 59 -11.48 24.10 35.55
CA VAL A 59 -10.32 24.95 35.26
C VAL A 59 -9.20 24.73 36.29
N THR A 60 -9.53 24.58 37.57
CA THR A 60 -8.55 24.31 38.63
C THR A 60 -7.87 22.96 38.43
N ALA A 61 -8.65 21.92 38.11
CA ALA A 61 -8.13 20.59 37.80
C ALA A 61 -7.25 20.60 36.55
N PHE A 62 -7.64 21.34 35.51
CA PHE A 62 -6.84 21.52 34.28
C PHE A 62 -5.49 22.19 34.55
N ILE A 63 -5.48 23.33 35.27
CA ILE A 63 -4.25 24.05 35.65
C ILE A 63 -3.35 23.17 36.52
N LYS A 64 -3.94 22.44 37.48
CA LYS A 64 -3.20 21.50 38.32
C LYS A 64 -2.55 20.40 37.48
N PHE A 65 -3.26 19.84 36.51
CA PHE A 65 -2.72 18.85 35.59
C PHE A 65 -1.54 19.43 34.79
N ILE A 66 -1.70 20.60 34.16
CA ILE A 66 -0.64 21.24 33.38
C ILE A 66 0.63 21.43 34.22
N ASN A 67 0.49 21.83 35.48
CA ASN A 67 1.64 22.11 36.34
C ASN A 67 2.25 20.85 36.99
N THR A 68 1.46 19.81 37.27
CA THR A 68 1.88 18.69 38.14
C THR A 68 1.79 17.29 37.52
N ASP A 69 1.20 17.12 36.34
CA ASP A 69 0.77 15.82 35.74
C ASP A 69 -0.36 15.10 36.46
N ASN A 70 -0.82 15.62 37.60
CA ASN A 70 -1.87 14.98 38.35
C ASN A 70 -3.23 15.42 37.81
N LEU A 71 -3.97 14.47 37.20
CA LEU A 71 -5.31 14.68 36.65
C LEU A 71 -6.35 14.07 37.59
N GLU A 72 -7.17 14.92 38.20
CA GLU A 72 -8.28 14.51 39.06
C GLU A 72 -9.60 14.60 38.29
N ILE A 73 -10.08 13.43 37.82
CA ILE A 73 -11.31 13.31 37.04
C ILE A 73 -12.46 12.90 37.97
N THR A 74 -13.57 13.64 37.91
CA THR A 74 -14.82 13.41 38.63
C THR A 74 -15.99 13.40 37.65
N LYS A 75 -17.18 12.96 38.08
CA LYS A 75 -18.37 12.99 37.21
C LYS A 75 -18.82 14.42 36.91
N GLU A 76 -18.48 15.34 37.78
CA GLU A 76 -18.84 16.74 37.72
C GLU A 76 -17.95 17.50 36.73
N ASN A 77 -16.66 17.15 36.65
CA ASN A 77 -15.69 17.86 35.81
C ASN A 77 -15.32 17.15 34.49
N ALA A 78 -15.66 15.86 34.31
CA ALA A 78 -15.13 15.07 33.21
C ALA A 78 -15.43 15.63 31.81
N ILE A 79 -16.66 16.10 31.56
CA ILE A 79 -17.05 16.63 30.24
C ILE A 79 -16.31 17.93 29.93
N GLU A 80 -16.28 18.85 30.90
CA GLU A 80 -15.62 20.14 30.76
C GLU A 80 -14.09 19.99 30.64
N LEU A 81 -13.51 19.03 31.38
CA LEU A 81 -12.11 18.65 31.21
C LEU A 81 -11.88 18.08 29.81
N LEU A 82 -12.73 17.19 29.30
CA LEU A 82 -12.55 16.67 27.95
C LEU A 82 -12.54 17.80 26.92
N ASP A 83 -13.43 18.79 27.08
CA ASP A 83 -13.54 19.93 26.18
C ASP A 83 -12.25 20.77 26.17
N LEU A 84 -11.74 21.12 27.35
CA LEU A 84 -10.45 21.81 27.49
C LEU A 84 -9.32 21.02 26.82
N PHE A 85 -9.27 19.71 27.02
CA PHE A 85 -8.19 18.91 26.46
C PHE A 85 -8.29 18.78 24.94
N ILE A 86 -9.50 18.78 24.38
CA ILE A 86 -9.72 18.82 22.92
C ILE A 86 -9.29 20.19 22.36
N ASP A 87 -9.78 21.29 22.93
CA ASP A 87 -9.49 22.65 22.47
C ASP A 87 -7.98 22.94 22.49
N TRP A 88 -7.30 22.47 23.54
CA TRP A 88 -5.86 22.62 23.71
C TRP A 88 -5.05 21.47 23.10
N LYS A 89 -5.66 20.54 22.36
CA LYS A 89 -5.03 19.37 21.72
C LYS A 89 -4.07 18.58 22.64
N ILE A 90 -4.52 18.20 23.83
CA ILE A 90 -3.79 17.35 24.78
C ILE A 90 -4.29 15.91 24.65
N GLU A 91 -3.82 15.21 23.61
CA GLU A 91 -4.39 13.92 23.17
C GLU A 91 -4.30 12.80 24.21
N LYS A 92 -3.12 12.58 24.80
CA LYS A 92 -2.89 11.43 25.71
C LYS A 92 -3.85 11.39 26.90
N SER A 93 -4.19 12.56 27.43
CA SER A 93 -5.08 12.70 28.57
C SER A 93 -6.55 12.83 28.14
N SER A 94 -6.83 13.32 26.93
CA SER A 94 -8.18 13.30 26.36
C SER A 94 -8.73 11.87 26.33
N ASN A 95 -7.90 10.89 25.93
CA ASN A 95 -8.31 9.48 25.90
C ASN A 95 -8.67 8.95 27.29
N LYS A 96 -7.89 9.27 28.33
CA LYS A 96 -8.19 8.85 29.71
C LYS A 96 -9.51 9.43 30.22
N ILE A 97 -9.81 10.68 29.87
CA ILE A 97 -11.07 11.33 30.26
C ILE A 97 -12.24 10.71 29.48
N ALA A 98 -12.06 10.42 28.19
CA ALA A 98 -13.05 9.73 27.38
C ALA A 98 -13.36 8.32 27.91
N ASP A 99 -12.33 7.57 28.31
CA ASP A 99 -12.49 6.25 28.96
C ASP A 99 -13.29 6.37 30.26
N PHE A 100 -12.93 7.32 31.13
CA PHE A 100 -13.68 7.60 32.35
C PHE A 100 -15.14 7.93 32.07
N ILE A 101 -15.42 8.74 31.03
CA ILE A 101 -16.79 9.10 30.63
C ILE A 101 -17.55 7.85 30.18
N ASN A 102 -16.93 7.02 29.36
CA ASN A 102 -17.55 5.78 28.86
C ASN A 102 -17.89 4.80 30.00
N ASP A 103 -17.06 4.73 31.04
CA ASP A 103 -17.29 3.85 32.19
C ASP A 103 -18.34 4.39 33.17
N ASN A 104 -18.60 5.70 33.19
CA ASN A 104 -19.38 6.36 34.24
C ASN A 104 -20.70 7.00 33.77
N PHE A 105 -20.90 7.15 32.46
CA PHE A 105 -22.09 7.77 31.87
C PHE A 105 -22.74 6.87 30.82
N THR A 106 -24.07 6.86 30.81
CA THR A 106 -24.81 6.25 29.70
C THR A 106 -24.79 7.17 28.47
N LEU A 107 -24.95 6.60 27.28
CA LEU A 107 -25.00 7.41 26.06
C LEU A 107 -26.24 8.29 26.02
N GLU A 108 -27.35 7.80 26.57
CA GLU A 108 -28.59 8.52 26.77
C GLU A 108 -28.40 9.76 27.65
N ASP A 109 -27.63 9.65 28.74
CA ASP A 109 -27.31 10.78 29.62
C ASP A 109 -26.45 11.81 28.89
N ILE A 110 -25.47 11.35 28.10
CA ILE A 110 -24.58 12.21 27.32
C ILE A 110 -25.39 12.97 26.26
N ILE A 111 -26.28 12.30 25.52
CA ILE A 111 -27.17 12.93 24.53
C ILE A 111 -28.10 13.93 25.22
N ALA A 112 -28.72 13.56 26.35
CA ALA A 112 -29.61 14.44 27.09
C ALA A 112 -28.90 15.67 27.66
N LYS A 113 -27.62 15.54 28.04
CA LYS A 113 -26.79 16.69 28.40
C LYS A 113 -26.47 17.53 27.17
N ALA A 114 -26.00 16.92 26.09
CA ALA A 114 -25.66 17.61 24.84
C ALA A 114 -26.84 18.44 24.30
N ASP A 115 -28.08 17.99 24.49
CA ASP A 115 -29.29 18.73 24.14
C ASP A 115 -29.46 20.02 24.97
N LYS A 116 -29.23 19.94 26.29
CA LYS A 116 -29.40 21.06 27.23
C LYS A 116 -28.32 22.13 27.12
N TYR A 117 -27.10 21.75 26.75
CA TYR A 117 -26.01 22.72 26.58
C TYR A 117 -26.18 23.48 25.27
N GLU A 118 -25.91 24.79 25.31
CA GLU A 118 -25.76 25.58 24.10
C GLU A 118 -24.61 25.03 23.26
N PHE A 119 -24.70 25.14 21.94
CA PHE A 119 -23.71 24.64 21.00
C PHE A 119 -22.27 25.11 21.31
N ASN A 120 -22.14 26.27 21.98
CA ASN A 120 -20.85 26.87 22.35
C ASN A 120 -20.28 26.38 23.69
N THR A 121 -20.97 25.49 24.42
CA THR A 121 -20.54 25.03 25.74
C THR A 121 -20.29 23.53 25.74
N CYS A 122 -19.02 23.13 25.73
CA CYS A 122 -18.59 21.74 25.80
C CYS A 122 -19.09 20.81 24.69
N PHE A 123 -19.60 21.37 23.60
CA PHE A 123 -20.18 20.58 22.53
C PHE A 123 -19.13 19.77 21.77
N ASN A 124 -17.87 20.23 21.71
CA ASN A 124 -16.78 19.45 21.09
C ASN A 124 -16.56 18.13 21.86
N ALA A 125 -16.56 18.18 23.19
CA ALA A 125 -16.49 16.99 24.03
C ALA A 125 -17.69 16.05 23.80
N PHE A 126 -18.92 16.58 23.84
CA PHE A 126 -20.12 15.78 23.59
C PHE A 126 -20.11 15.15 22.19
N SER A 127 -19.76 15.93 21.18
CA SER A 127 -19.69 15.48 19.80
C SER A 127 -18.67 14.37 19.63
N SER A 128 -17.47 14.52 20.19
CA SER A 128 -16.42 13.50 20.14
C SER A 128 -16.90 12.17 20.74
N VAL A 129 -17.49 12.20 21.93
CA VAL A 129 -17.96 11.00 22.63
C VAL A 129 -19.13 10.35 21.88
N ILE A 130 -20.13 11.12 21.44
CA ILE A 130 -21.29 10.58 20.71
C ILE A 130 -20.85 9.98 19.36
N SER A 131 -19.97 10.67 18.63
CA SER A 131 -19.47 10.22 17.31
C SER A 131 -18.71 8.90 17.41
N SER A 132 -17.94 8.70 18.49
CA SER A 132 -17.21 7.44 18.72
C SER A 132 -18.13 6.23 18.94
N ARG A 133 -19.41 6.48 19.23
CA ARG A 133 -20.46 5.48 19.54
C ARG A 133 -21.67 5.64 18.63
N LEU A 134 -21.48 6.12 17.40
CA LEU A 134 -22.56 6.54 16.51
C LEU A 134 -23.58 5.42 16.26
N ASP A 135 -23.14 4.17 16.03
CA ASP A 135 -24.02 3.01 15.82
C ASP A 135 -25.03 2.79 16.96
N ALA A 136 -24.62 3.10 18.20
CA ALA A 136 -25.51 3.05 19.36
C ALA A 136 -26.34 4.33 19.49
N ALA A 137 -25.75 5.49 19.21
CA ALA A 137 -26.41 6.79 19.33
C ALA A 137 -27.63 6.92 18.42
N ILE A 138 -27.52 6.48 17.16
CA ILE A 138 -28.61 6.56 16.17
C ILE A 138 -29.85 5.72 16.53
N LYS A 139 -29.69 4.74 17.43
CA LYS A 139 -30.78 3.91 17.95
C LYS A 139 -31.55 4.57 19.09
N ILE A 140 -30.97 5.61 19.71
CA ILE A 140 -31.57 6.32 20.83
C ILE A 140 -32.51 7.39 20.26
N PRO A 141 -33.82 7.35 20.56
CA PRO A 141 -34.80 8.29 20.00
C PRO A 141 -34.43 9.76 20.21
N LYS A 142 -33.93 10.11 21.41
CA LYS A 142 -33.47 11.47 21.75
C LYS A 142 -32.39 12.01 20.82
N PHE A 143 -31.56 11.14 20.21
CA PHE A 143 -30.55 11.60 19.27
C PHE A 143 -31.17 12.23 18.01
N SER A 144 -32.27 11.65 17.52
CA SER A 144 -33.02 12.18 16.38
C SER A 144 -33.85 13.43 16.69
N GLU A 145 -34.01 13.74 17.98
CA GLU A 145 -34.71 14.91 18.49
C GLU A 145 -33.78 16.13 18.65
N LEU A 146 -32.45 15.92 18.63
CA LEU A 146 -31.50 17.03 18.65
C LEU A 146 -31.73 18.00 17.48
N SER A 147 -31.40 19.27 17.72
CA SER A 147 -31.37 20.28 16.66
C SER A 147 -30.47 19.82 15.51
N LEU A 148 -30.86 20.13 14.27
CA LEU A 148 -30.11 19.74 13.09
C LEU A 148 -28.64 20.19 13.16
N GLU A 149 -28.37 21.41 13.64
CA GLU A 149 -27.01 21.94 13.84
C GLU A 149 -26.12 20.97 14.63
N LYS A 150 -26.62 20.47 15.76
CA LYS A 150 -25.92 19.46 16.60
C LYS A 150 -25.71 18.16 15.85
N ILE A 151 -26.72 17.66 15.13
CA ILE A 151 -26.60 16.42 14.34
C ILE A 151 -25.55 16.58 13.24
N THR A 152 -25.55 17.71 12.52
CA THR A 152 -24.58 18.02 11.45
C THR A 152 -23.16 18.25 11.95
N ALA A 153 -22.97 18.48 13.24
CA ALA A 153 -21.66 18.58 13.85
C ALA A 153 -21.15 17.25 14.45
N ILE A 154 -22.07 16.34 14.80
CA ILE A 154 -21.75 15.00 15.33
C ILE A 154 -21.51 14.02 14.18
N VAL A 155 -22.49 13.88 13.29
CA VAL A 155 -22.53 12.81 12.28
C VAL A 155 -21.39 12.88 11.27
N PRO A 156 -20.87 14.06 10.84
CA PRO A 156 -19.71 14.18 9.95
C PRO A 156 -18.35 14.35 10.68
N SER A 157 -18.29 14.14 11.99
CA SER A 157 -17.06 14.29 12.79
C SER A 157 -15.91 13.38 12.33
N LYS A 158 -14.67 13.82 12.51
CA LYS A 158 -13.49 12.98 12.22
C LYS A 158 -13.35 11.78 13.18
N SER A 159 -14.06 11.82 14.30
CA SER A 159 -14.05 10.78 15.34
C SER A 159 -15.12 9.70 15.13
N ILE A 160 -15.82 9.70 14.00
CA ILE A 160 -16.88 8.71 13.75
C ILE A 160 -16.26 7.31 13.69
N ILE A 161 -16.86 6.42 14.47
CA ILE A 161 -16.70 4.98 14.29
C ILE A 161 -18.10 4.44 14.04
N TYR A 162 -18.35 3.98 12.81
CA TYR A 162 -19.59 3.34 12.43
C TYR A 162 -19.31 2.04 11.67
N SER A 163 -20.04 1.00 12.01
CA SER A 163 -19.90 -0.33 11.39
C SER A 163 -21.09 -0.62 10.49
N ASP A 164 -22.28 -0.15 10.88
CA ASP A 164 -23.56 -0.45 10.22
C ASP A 164 -23.97 0.70 9.28
N HIS A 165 -23.56 0.58 8.02
CA HIS A 165 -23.87 1.57 6.98
C HIS A 165 -25.37 1.66 6.67
N ASP A 166 -26.11 0.55 6.78
CA ASP A 166 -27.56 0.54 6.54
C ASP A 166 -28.32 1.35 7.58
N GLN A 167 -27.95 1.23 8.86
CA GLN A 167 -28.55 2.04 9.92
C GLN A 167 -28.22 3.52 9.75
N LEU A 168 -26.97 3.86 9.42
CA LEU A 168 -26.56 5.23 9.17
C LEU A 168 -27.33 5.82 7.98
N PHE A 169 -27.44 5.08 6.87
CA PHE A 169 -28.22 5.48 5.71
C PHE A 169 -29.68 5.77 6.09
N ASN A 170 -30.34 4.83 6.80
CA ASN A 170 -31.72 5.01 7.22
C ASN A 170 -31.90 6.22 8.13
N PHE A 171 -30.98 6.44 9.07
CA PHE A 171 -30.99 7.64 9.93
C PHE A 171 -30.87 8.93 9.11
N ILE A 172 -29.94 9.00 8.16
CA ILE A 172 -29.75 10.19 7.32
C ILE A 172 -30.98 10.43 6.44
N MET A 173 -31.59 9.36 5.89
CA MET A 173 -32.84 9.49 5.13
C MET A 173 -33.98 10.06 6.00
N ILE A 174 -34.11 9.64 7.26
CA ILE A 174 -35.10 10.22 8.19
C ILE A 174 -34.80 11.70 8.45
N MET A 175 -33.54 12.09 8.62
CA MET A 175 -33.16 13.49 8.79
C MET A 175 -33.47 14.32 7.53
N LEU A 176 -33.20 13.77 6.34
CA LEU A 176 -33.52 14.39 5.06
C LEU A 176 -35.03 14.45 4.80
N ASP A 177 -35.83 13.53 5.33
CA ASP A 177 -37.30 13.58 5.27
C ASP A 177 -37.84 14.66 6.22
N LYS A 178 -37.18 14.88 7.37
CA LYS A 178 -37.58 15.84 8.41
C LYS A 178 -37.16 17.28 8.11
N TYR A 179 -35.96 17.48 7.57
CA TYR A 179 -35.34 18.79 7.40
C TYR A 179 -35.03 19.16 5.94
N HIS A 180 -35.37 18.29 4.98
CA HIS A 180 -35.17 18.53 3.54
C HIS A 180 -33.73 18.97 3.22
N ASP A 181 -33.58 20.05 2.44
CA ASP A 181 -32.32 20.63 1.97
C ASP A 181 -31.35 20.99 3.11
N GLU A 182 -31.85 21.32 4.30
CA GLU A 182 -30.98 21.71 5.42
C GLU A 182 -30.13 20.54 5.93
N ALA A 183 -30.62 19.30 5.79
CA ALA A 183 -29.89 18.10 6.21
C ALA A 183 -28.86 17.62 5.17
N TYR A 184 -28.72 18.33 4.05
CA TYR A 184 -27.82 17.93 2.96
C TYR A 184 -26.36 17.67 3.38
N PRO A 185 -25.75 18.43 4.32
CA PRO A 185 -24.39 18.14 4.80
C PRO A 185 -24.19 16.71 5.32
N LEU A 186 -25.25 16.05 5.81
CA LEU A 186 -25.19 14.68 6.33
C LEU A 186 -24.92 13.63 5.24
N ILE A 187 -25.28 13.92 3.98
CA ILE A 187 -25.06 13.00 2.85
C ILE A 187 -23.58 12.71 2.64
N SER A 188 -22.70 13.66 2.96
CA SER A 188 -21.25 13.51 2.81
C SER A 188 -20.66 12.31 3.57
N VAL A 189 -21.38 11.80 4.57
CA VAL A 189 -20.97 10.65 5.41
C VAL A 189 -21.41 9.31 4.80
N ILE A 190 -22.35 9.31 3.85
CA ILE A 190 -22.81 8.11 3.16
C ILE A 190 -21.73 7.67 2.18
N ASP A 191 -21.15 6.49 2.44
CA ASP A 191 -20.32 5.82 1.45
C ASP A 191 -21.19 5.27 0.30
N ILE A 192 -21.17 5.96 -0.84
CA ILE A 192 -21.95 5.60 -2.03
C ILE A 192 -21.58 4.19 -2.54
N SER A 193 -20.35 3.75 -2.34
CA SER A 193 -19.88 2.43 -2.81
C SER A 193 -20.52 1.26 -2.06
N ARG A 194 -21.06 1.51 -0.87
CA ARG A 194 -21.70 0.50 0.00
C ARG A 194 -23.22 0.46 -0.15
N LEU A 195 -23.80 1.34 -0.97
CA LEU A 195 -25.26 1.39 -1.17
C LEU A 195 -25.75 0.17 -1.95
N THR A 196 -26.86 -0.39 -1.49
CA THR A 196 -27.67 -1.31 -2.29
C THR A 196 -28.38 -0.56 -3.42
N PRO A 197 -28.79 -1.25 -4.51
CA PRO A 197 -29.52 -0.61 -5.61
C PRO A 197 -30.76 0.19 -5.15
N ASN A 198 -31.53 -0.36 -4.20
CA ASN A 198 -32.73 0.30 -3.67
C ASN A 198 -32.38 1.56 -2.85
N GLN A 199 -31.29 1.54 -2.08
CA GLN A 199 -30.85 2.71 -1.32
C GLN A 199 -30.32 3.80 -2.24
N ALA A 200 -29.55 3.43 -3.27
CA ALA A 200 -29.09 4.37 -4.29
C ALA A 200 -30.27 5.02 -5.01
N GLU A 201 -31.26 4.24 -5.46
CA GLU A 201 -32.49 4.77 -6.05
C GLU A 201 -33.21 5.72 -5.09
N LYS A 202 -33.37 5.36 -3.82
CA LYS A 202 -34.02 6.21 -2.80
C LYS A 202 -33.26 7.52 -2.56
N LEU A 203 -31.92 7.51 -2.62
CA LEU A 203 -31.10 8.69 -2.43
C LEU A 203 -31.16 9.61 -3.66
N PHE A 204 -30.95 9.07 -4.86
CA PHE A 204 -30.84 9.85 -6.10
C PHE A 204 -32.19 10.22 -6.73
N SER A 205 -33.28 9.60 -6.31
CA SER A 205 -34.64 9.99 -6.73
C SER A 205 -35.13 11.28 -6.07
N ARG A 206 -34.41 11.82 -5.07
CA ARG A 206 -34.85 13.03 -4.38
C ARG A 206 -34.57 14.27 -5.24
N PRO A 207 -35.44 15.30 -5.18
CA PRO A 207 -35.36 16.49 -6.03
C PRO A 207 -34.01 17.22 -5.93
N GLU A 208 -33.37 17.15 -4.78
CA GLU A 208 -32.11 17.84 -4.48
C GLU A 208 -30.92 17.23 -5.24
N PHE A 209 -31.05 15.96 -5.66
CA PHE A 209 -30.10 15.26 -6.52
C PHE A 209 -30.55 15.20 -7.98
N ALA A 210 -31.70 15.80 -8.31
CA ALA A 210 -32.12 15.96 -9.68
C ALA A 210 -31.12 16.88 -10.37
N VAL A 211 -30.14 16.27 -11.04
CA VAL A 211 -29.21 16.98 -11.89
C VAL A 211 -30.05 17.78 -12.90
N PRO A 212 -29.82 19.09 -13.07
CA PRO A 212 -30.44 19.81 -14.17
C PRO A 212 -30.18 19.02 -15.45
N ASN A 213 -31.25 18.59 -16.13
CA ASN A 213 -31.25 17.57 -17.18
C ASN A 213 -30.18 17.75 -18.29
N GLU A 214 -29.61 18.95 -18.44
CA GLU A 214 -28.62 19.27 -19.47
C GLU A 214 -27.20 18.74 -19.16
N THR A 215 -26.74 18.78 -17.90
CA THR A 215 -25.37 18.33 -17.57
C THR A 215 -25.26 16.82 -17.46
N ALA A 216 -26.24 16.15 -16.84
CA ALA A 216 -26.27 14.69 -16.72
C ALA A 216 -26.35 13.99 -18.08
N GLN A 217 -27.14 14.51 -19.03
CA GLN A 217 -27.19 13.95 -20.38
C GLN A 217 -25.83 14.10 -21.08
N SER A 218 -25.16 15.24 -20.95
CA SER A 218 -23.83 15.45 -21.55
C SER A 218 -22.75 14.53 -20.96
N ASP A 219 -22.81 14.24 -19.66
CA ASP A 219 -21.87 13.35 -19.00
C ASP A 219 -22.17 11.87 -19.27
N ILE A 220 -23.45 11.48 -19.34
CA ILE A 220 -23.85 10.14 -19.80
C ILE A 220 -23.40 9.92 -21.25
N GLN A 221 -23.54 10.93 -22.11
CA GLN A 221 -23.06 10.86 -23.50
C GLN A 221 -21.53 10.68 -23.54
N ARG A 222 -20.78 11.48 -22.77
CA ARG A 222 -19.32 11.34 -22.65
C ARG A 222 -18.88 9.98 -22.11
N ILE A 223 -19.62 9.41 -21.17
CA ILE A 223 -19.36 8.08 -20.63
C ILE A 223 -19.60 7.02 -21.71
N ASN A 224 -20.70 7.13 -22.46
CA ASN A 224 -20.99 6.22 -23.56
C ASN A 224 -19.93 6.30 -24.69
N ASP A 225 -19.48 7.50 -25.05
CA ASP A 225 -18.40 7.70 -26.03
C ASP A 225 -17.08 7.04 -25.57
N LYS A 226 -16.75 7.16 -24.27
CA LYS A 226 -15.59 6.48 -23.67
C LYS A 226 -15.76 4.96 -23.67
N ILE A 227 -16.94 4.44 -23.35
CA ILE A 227 -17.23 3.00 -23.39
C ILE A 227 -17.05 2.46 -24.81
N GLN A 228 -17.57 3.17 -25.82
CA GLN A 228 -17.43 2.78 -27.22
C GLN A 228 -15.96 2.76 -27.67
N THR A 229 -15.17 3.75 -27.23
CA THR A 229 -13.72 3.82 -27.51
C THR A 229 -12.96 2.66 -26.84
N VAL A 230 -13.35 2.29 -25.62
CA VAL A 230 -12.79 1.13 -24.91
C VAL A 230 -13.17 -0.17 -25.63
N SER A 231 -14.42 -0.33 -26.08
CA SER A 231 -14.85 -1.50 -26.83
C SER A 231 -14.06 -1.68 -28.14
N GLN A 232 -13.85 -0.61 -28.90
CA GLN A 232 -13.02 -0.64 -30.11
C GLN A 232 -11.56 -1.01 -29.81
N SER A 233 -11.02 -0.47 -28.71
CA SER A 233 -9.68 -0.83 -28.24
C SER A 233 -9.59 -2.30 -27.86
N MET A 234 -10.63 -2.85 -27.25
CA MET A 234 -10.72 -4.26 -26.85
C MET A 234 -10.80 -5.21 -28.05
N GLU A 235 -11.53 -4.84 -29.11
CA GLU A 235 -11.55 -5.56 -30.39
C GLU A 235 -10.17 -5.55 -31.06
N SER A 236 -9.47 -4.42 -31.05
CA SER A 236 -8.09 -4.34 -31.59
C SER A 236 -7.11 -5.23 -30.81
N LEU A 237 -7.27 -5.33 -29.48
CA LEU A 237 -6.47 -6.22 -28.63
C LEU A 237 -6.75 -7.70 -28.92
N GLN A 238 -8.01 -8.07 -29.19
CA GLN A 238 -8.36 -9.41 -29.63
C GLN A 238 -7.75 -9.73 -31.01
N GLY A 239 -7.78 -8.77 -31.94
CA GLY A 239 -7.09 -8.89 -33.22
C GLY A 239 -5.58 -9.14 -33.06
N ASN A 240 -4.94 -8.39 -32.16
CA ASN A 240 -3.52 -8.57 -31.83
C ASN A 240 -3.22 -9.92 -31.19
N LYS A 241 -4.12 -10.45 -30.35
CA LYS A 241 -3.99 -11.79 -29.76
C LYS A 241 -4.00 -12.88 -30.83
N ASN A 242 -4.85 -12.77 -31.84
CA ASN A 242 -4.89 -13.71 -32.95
C ASN A 242 -3.59 -13.66 -33.78
N SER A 243 -3.06 -12.47 -34.05
CA SER A 243 -1.76 -12.29 -34.72
C SER A 243 -0.59 -12.88 -33.93
N LEU A 244 -0.61 -12.73 -32.59
CA LEU A 244 0.39 -13.34 -31.71
C LEU A 244 0.32 -14.87 -31.74
N ASN A 245 -0.88 -15.46 -31.71
CA ASN A 245 -1.04 -16.90 -31.82
C ASN A 245 -0.47 -17.44 -33.15
N ILE A 246 -0.73 -16.75 -34.28
CA ILE A 246 -0.17 -17.10 -35.58
C ILE A 246 1.37 -17.03 -35.57
N LEU A 247 1.94 -16.01 -34.91
CA LEU A 247 3.39 -15.89 -34.74
C LEU A 247 3.95 -17.03 -33.88
N THR A 248 3.30 -17.37 -32.77
CA THR A 248 3.70 -18.49 -31.90
C THR A 248 3.68 -19.82 -32.64
N ASP A 249 2.65 -20.09 -33.45
CA ASP A 249 2.58 -21.31 -34.26
C ASP A 249 3.68 -21.34 -35.33
N ARG A 250 3.99 -20.20 -35.95
CA ARG A 250 5.12 -20.09 -36.88
C ARG A 250 6.47 -20.34 -36.17
N PHE A 251 6.67 -19.81 -34.97
CA PHE A 251 7.88 -20.07 -34.18
C PHE A 251 8.03 -21.55 -33.86
N ARG A 252 6.95 -22.25 -33.48
CA ARG A 252 6.98 -23.71 -33.24
C ARG A 252 7.38 -24.51 -34.48
N VAL A 253 6.91 -24.11 -35.67
CA VAL A 253 7.31 -24.77 -36.92
C VAL A 253 8.80 -24.55 -37.20
N VAL A 254 9.31 -23.34 -36.95
CA VAL A 254 10.75 -23.03 -37.11
C VAL A 254 11.58 -23.81 -36.11
N GLU A 255 11.19 -23.88 -34.84
CA GLU A 255 11.88 -24.67 -33.81
C GLU A 255 11.93 -26.15 -34.18
N LYS A 256 10.82 -26.72 -34.67
CA LYS A 256 10.80 -28.11 -35.13
C LYS A 256 11.74 -28.33 -36.30
N ASN A 257 11.72 -27.45 -37.30
CA ASN A 257 12.60 -27.56 -38.46
C ASN A 257 14.08 -27.43 -38.06
N LEU A 258 14.41 -26.59 -37.08
CA LEU A 258 15.76 -26.48 -36.55
C LEU A 258 16.19 -27.78 -35.85
N GLN A 259 15.31 -28.37 -35.06
CA GLN A 259 15.59 -29.66 -34.40
C GLN A 259 15.81 -30.77 -35.45
N ASP A 260 14.96 -30.86 -36.47
CA ASP A 260 15.11 -31.84 -37.56
C ASP A 260 16.45 -31.66 -38.30
N ILE A 261 16.92 -30.42 -38.48
CA ILE A 261 18.24 -30.14 -39.08
C ILE A 261 19.37 -30.59 -38.16
N THR A 262 19.27 -30.31 -36.85
CA THR A 262 20.27 -30.73 -35.87
C THR A 262 20.41 -32.25 -35.84
N ASP A 263 19.29 -32.98 -35.81
CA ASP A 263 19.30 -34.45 -35.80
C ASP A 263 19.96 -35.03 -37.06
N VAL A 264 19.78 -34.38 -38.23
CA VAL A 264 20.44 -34.77 -39.49
C VAL A 264 21.93 -34.49 -39.47
N ILE A 265 22.36 -33.38 -38.86
CA ILE A 265 23.78 -33.03 -38.70
C ILE A 265 24.45 -34.07 -37.80
N ASP A 266 23.87 -34.36 -36.63
CA ASP A 266 24.42 -35.33 -35.66
C ASP A 266 24.57 -36.73 -36.29
N ALA A 267 23.55 -37.18 -37.02
CA ALA A 267 23.60 -38.47 -37.72
C ALA A 267 24.66 -38.51 -38.84
N ASN A 268 24.93 -37.37 -39.49
CA ASN A 268 25.98 -37.29 -40.51
C ASN A 268 27.38 -37.19 -39.90
N GLU A 269 27.52 -36.53 -38.74
CA GLU A 269 28.78 -36.52 -38.00
C GLU A 269 29.16 -37.94 -37.56
N GLU A 270 28.22 -38.70 -36.99
CA GLU A 270 28.45 -40.09 -36.56
C GLU A 270 28.93 -40.97 -37.73
N LYS A 271 28.26 -40.91 -38.88
CA LYS A 271 28.68 -41.62 -40.11
C LYS A 271 30.05 -41.17 -40.61
N SER A 272 30.38 -39.89 -40.45
CA SER A 272 31.69 -39.36 -40.83
C SER A 272 32.80 -39.89 -39.92
N PHE A 273 32.54 -39.99 -38.61
CA PHE A 273 33.46 -40.60 -37.65
C PHE A 273 33.70 -42.08 -37.94
N GLU A 274 32.65 -42.87 -38.21
CA GLU A 274 32.77 -44.28 -38.60
C GLU A 274 33.67 -44.44 -39.83
N LYS A 275 33.44 -43.63 -40.86
CA LYS A 275 34.22 -43.67 -42.10
C LYS A 275 35.68 -43.26 -41.90
N ILE A 276 35.94 -42.30 -41.01
CA ILE A 276 37.30 -41.91 -40.62
C ILE A 276 38.01 -43.09 -39.95
N ASP A 277 37.34 -43.83 -39.08
CA ASP A 277 37.93 -44.98 -38.39
C ASP A 277 38.17 -46.17 -39.32
N GLU A 278 37.26 -46.43 -40.27
CA GLU A 278 37.51 -47.40 -41.36
C GLU A 278 38.74 -47.03 -42.19
N LEU A 279 38.90 -45.75 -42.54
CA LEU A 279 40.05 -45.25 -43.28
C LEU A 279 41.35 -45.40 -42.47
N LYS A 280 41.33 -45.11 -41.17
CA LYS A 280 42.48 -45.35 -40.27
C LYS A 280 42.83 -46.84 -40.22
N GLN A 281 41.86 -47.73 -40.12
CA GLN A 281 42.11 -49.17 -40.13
C GLN A 281 42.72 -49.63 -41.46
N ARG A 282 42.20 -49.17 -42.60
CA ARG A 282 42.77 -49.43 -43.93
C ARG A 282 44.20 -48.91 -44.06
N ALA A 283 44.46 -47.69 -43.61
CA ALA A 283 45.79 -47.10 -43.62
C ALA A 283 46.78 -47.93 -42.78
N ASN A 284 46.39 -48.36 -41.59
CA ASN A 284 47.19 -49.24 -40.73
C ASN A 284 47.49 -50.58 -41.40
N ASN A 285 46.50 -51.19 -42.07
CA ASN A 285 46.68 -52.45 -42.79
C ASN A 285 47.63 -52.29 -43.99
N LEU A 286 47.51 -51.20 -44.76
CA LEU A 286 48.43 -50.87 -45.85
C LEU A 286 49.84 -50.64 -45.32
N GLN A 287 50.00 -49.90 -44.23
CA GLN A 287 51.31 -49.67 -43.61
C GLN A 287 51.97 -50.97 -43.15
N ARG A 288 51.21 -51.90 -42.56
CA ARG A 288 51.68 -53.26 -42.22
C ARG A 288 52.09 -54.04 -43.46
N LYS A 289 51.31 -53.99 -44.53
CA LYS A 289 51.59 -54.66 -45.81
C LYS A 289 52.89 -54.13 -46.43
N VAL A 290 53.04 -52.81 -46.54
CA VAL A 290 54.26 -52.15 -47.04
C VAL A 290 55.48 -52.52 -46.20
N LYS A 291 55.35 -52.58 -44.87
CA LYS A 291 56.43 -53.01 -43.97
C LYS A 291 56.84 -54.46 -44.20
N ASN A 292 55.87 -55.35 -44.43
CA ASN A 292 56.12 -56.75 -44.72
C ASN A 292 56.76 -56.93 -46.10
N ASP A 293 56.26 -56.24 -47.12
CA ASP A 293 56.84 -56.27 -48.47
C ASP A 293 58.27 -55.70 -48.47
N SER A 294 58.52 -54.63 -47.72
CA SER A 294 59.88 -54.07 -47.53
C SER A 294 60.83 -55.06 -46.85
N ARG A 295 60.35 -55.81 -45.85
CA ARG A 295 61.13 -56.87 -45.19
C ARG A 295 61.43 -58.02 -46.15
N ARG A 296 60.44 -58.43 -46.94
CA ARG A 296 60.57 -59.46 -47.96
C ARG A 296 61.58 -59.05 -49.04
N MET A 297 61.45 -57.84 -49.61
CA MET A 297 62.41 -57.29 -50.56
C MET A 297 63.83 -57.21 -50.00
N ARG A 298 64.01 -56.79 -48.73
CA ARG A 298 65.34 -56.81 -48.09
C ARG A 298 65.90 -58.23 -47.94
N SER A 299 65.06 -59.21 -47.61
CA SER A 299 65.44 -60.61 -47.53
C SER A 299 65.85 -61.15 -48.90
N ASP A 300 65.04 -60.89 -49.93
CA ASP A 300 65.28 -61.32 -51.31
C ASP A 300 66.58 -60.68 -51.84
N PHE A 301 66.76 -59.38 -51.60
CA PHE A 301 68.00 -58.66 -51.94
C PHE A 301 69.21 -59.26 -51.22
N LYS A 302 69.12 -59.55 -49.91
CA LYS A 302 70.21 -60.19 -49.15
C LYS A 302 70.52 -61.60 -49.68
N SER A 303 69.51 -62.34 -50.11
CA SER A 303 69.69 -63.65 -50.76
C SER A 303 70.45 -63.51 -52.09
N ILE A 304 70.05 -62.55 -52.92
CA ILE A 304 70.71 -62.25 -54.20
C ILE A 304 72.18 -61.84 -53.97
N VAL A 305 72.44 -60.92 -53.05
CA VAL A 305 73.81 -60.48 -52.72
C VAL A 305 74.67 -61.66 -52.23
N THR A 306 74.12 -62.53 -51.38
CA THR A 306 74.83 -63.74 -50.95
C THR A 306 75.17 -64.67 -52.11
N LYS A 307 74.23 -64.86 -53.05
CA LYS A 307 74.48 -65.65 -54.27
C LYS A 307 75.59 -65.02 -55.13
N ILE A 308 75.54 -63.70 -55.37
CA ILE A 308 76.58 -62.98 -56.12
C ILE A 308 77.95 -63.19 -55.47
N LYS A 309 78.07 -62.97 -54.15
CA LYS A 309 79.32 -63.21 -53.43
C LYS A 309 79.82 -64.65 -53.56
N SER A 310 78.92 -65.64 -53.54
CA SER A 310 79.32 -67.05 -53.73
C SER A 310 79.86 -67.32 -55.14
N TYR A 311 79.34 -66.64 -56.16
CA TYR A 311 79.86 -66.70 -57.53
C TYR A 311 81.21 -65.97 -57.65
N GLU A 312 81.36 -64.80 -57.04
CA GLU A 312 82.64 -64.08 -56.99
C GLU A 312 83.72 -64.93 -56.30
N THR A 313 83.39 -65.60 -55.19
CA THR A 313 84.34 -66.47 -54.48
C THR A 313 84.74 -67.69 -55.31
N LYS A 314 83.80 -68.30 -56.05
CA LYS A 314 84.12 -69.37 -57.01
C LYS A 314 85.07 -68.87 -58.09
N TYR A 315 84.75 -67.74 -58.71
CA TYR A 315 85.60 -67.15 -59.74
C TYR A 315 86.99 -66.75 -59.21
N SER A 316 87.11 -66.20 -58.00
CA SER A 316 88.41 -65.86 -57.42
C SER A 316 89.25 -67.09 -57.05
N ASN A 317 88.64 -68.21 -56.69
CA ASN A 317 89.36 -69.46 -56.45
C ASN A 317 89.80 -70.13 -57.76
N ASP A 318 88.97 -70.07 -58.81
CA ASP A 318 89.31 -70.62 -60.12
C ASP A 318 90.48 -69.87 -60.79
N PHE A 319 90.74 -68.61 -60.41
CA PHE A 319 91.92 -67.84 -60.85
C PHE A 319 93.15 -67.98 -59.93
N ALA A 320 92.98 -68.44 -58.69
CA ALA A 320 94.10 -68.66 -57.77
C ALA A 320 94.77 -70.03 -57.95
N GLU A 321 94.19 -70.93 -58.74
CA GLU A 321 94.76 -72.23 -59.11
C GLU A 321 95.52 -72.22 -60.46
N GLU A 322 95.67 -71.05 -61.12
CA GLU A 322 96.43 -70.89 -62.38
C GLU A 322 97.73 -70.05 -62.27
N GLU A 323 98.22 -69.74 -61.06
CA GLU A 323 99.61 -69.25 -60.82
C GLU A 323 100.45 -70.24 -60.00
#